data_AF-A0A4U6CFC9-F1
#
_entry.id   AF-A0A4U6CFC9-F1
#
_cell.length_a   1.000
_cell.length_b   1.000
_cell.length_c   1.000
_cell.angle_alpha   90.00
_cell.angle_beta   90.00
_cell.angle_gamma   90.00
#
_symmetry.space_group_name_H-M   'P 1'
#
loop_
_entity.id
_entity.type
_entity.pdbx_description
1 polymer ?
#
loop_
_entity_poly.entity_id
_entity_poly.type
_entity_poly.pdbx_seq_one_letter_code
_entity_poly.pdbx_strand_id
1 'polypeptide(L)'
;MRALSFMLFLVLAGSLAGCATSDGNADQSSNNKAQCAGFGFEEGTDSFANCMMRLSLRQGGPQPVDRDTLIDQYRSRSMARRGDDRYPICSASNMDAELDISTGKWVGPDCQMAPD
;
A
#
# COMPACT_ATOMS: atom_id res chain seq x y z
N MET A 1 32.81 35.86 -17.27
CA MET A 1 32.71 34.68 -18.16
C MET A 1 33.03 33.36 -17.46
N ARG A 2 34.05 33.26 -16.59
CA ARG A 2 34.36 32.01 -15.85
C ARG A 2 33.27 31.53 -14.87
N ALA A 3 32.57 32.45 -14.19
CA ALA A 3 31.52 32.10 -13.23
C ALA A 3 30.23 31.55 -13.89
N LEU A 4 29.96 31.94 -15.14
CA LEU A 4 28.79 31.47 -15.89
C LEU A 4 28.95 30.02 -16.35
N SER A 5 30.17 29.58 -16.68
CA SER A 5 30.46 28.17 -17.02
C SER A 5 30.31 27.23 -15.82
N PHE A 6 30.65 27.68 -14.60
CA PHE A 6 30.47 26.86 -13.39
C PHE A 6 28.99 26.68 -13.03
N MET A 7 28.17 27.71 -13.19
CA MET A 7 26.71 27.62 -12.98
C MET A 7 26.04 26.64 -13.94
N LEU A 8 26.45 26.63 -15.21
CA LEU A 8 25.86 25.73 -16.21
C LEU A 8 26.20 24.25 -15.96
N PHE A 9 27.40 23.97 -15.43
CA PHE A 9 27.81 22.62 -15.05
C PHE A 9 27.05 22.08 -13.83
N LEU A 10 26.73 22.96 -12.87
CA LEU A 10 26.01 22.60 -11.65
C LEU A 10 24.53 22.29 -11.91
N VAL A 11 23.90 23.00 -12.86
CA VAL A 11 22.51 22.73 -13.27
C VAL A 11 22.38 21.40 -14.02
N LEU A 12 23.36 21.05 -14.87
CA LEU A 12 23.32 19.81 -15.65
C LEU A 12 23.54 18.55 -14.78
N ALA A 13 24.32 18.66 -13.70
CA ALA A 13 24.51 17.57 -12.75
C ALA A 13 23.29 17.34 -11.84
N GLY A 14 22.46 18.38 -11.61
CA GLY A 14 21.25 18.27 -10.78
C GLY A 14 20.08 17.54 -11.44
N SER A 15 20.00 17.54 -12.77
CA SER A 15 18.88 16.92 -13.51
C SER A 15 18.89 15.39 -13.54
N LEU A 16 19.98 14.73 -13.13
CA LEU A 16 20.08 13.26 -13.10
C LEU A 16 19.55 12.64 -11.79
N ALA A 17 19.31 13.45 -10.76
CA ALA A 17 18.76 12.97 -9.48
C ALA A 17 17.23 12.87 -9.45
N GLY A 18 16.55 13.24 -10.56
CA GLY A 18 15.09 13.30 -10.64
C GLY A 18 14.39 12.04 -11.19
N CYS A 19 15.14 11.05 -11.68
CA CYS A 19 14.58 9.77 -12.15
C CYS A 19 14.67 8.69 -11.06
N ALA A 20 14.32 9.03 -9.82
CA ALA A 20 13.93 8.02 -8.83
C ALA A 20 12.51 7.54 -9.18
N THR A 21 12.38 6.84 -10.32
CA THR A 21 11.25 5.96 -10.56
C THR A 21 11.22 5.01 -9.37
N SER A 22 10.11 5.01 -8.65
CA SER A 22 9.92 4.22 -7.44
C SER A 22 10.24 2.75 -7.70
N ASP A 23 11.40 2.31 -7.21
CA ASP A 23 11.92 0.93 -7.29
C ASP A 23 11.17 -0.05 -6.37
N GLY A 24 9.91 0.22 -6.06
CA GLY A 24 9.12 -0.58 -5.12
C GLY A 24 8.84 -2.02 -5.59
N ASN A 25 9.11 -2.34 -6.86
CA ASN A 25 8.89 -3.66 -7.43
C ASN A 25 10.17 -4.41 -7.82
N ALA A 26 11.29 -3.73 -8.03
CA ALA A 26 12.55 -4.40 -8.38
C ALA A 26 13.08 -5.20 -7.18
N ASP A 27 13.04 -4.60 -5.99
CA ASP A 27 13.40 -5.26 -4.74
C ASP A 27 12.51 -6.48 -4.46
N GLN A 28 11.20 -6.34 -4.65
CA GLN A 28 10.23 -7.42 -4.43
C GLN A 28 10.40 -8.58 -5.41
N SER A 29 10.61 -8.27 -6.70
CA SER A 29 10.84 -9.29 -7.72
C SER A 29 12.16 -10.03 -7.49
N SER A 30 13.21 -9.33 -7.04
CA SER A 30 14.50 -9.96 -6.74
C SER A 30 14.44 -10.88 -5.52
N ASN A 31 13.68 -10.51 -4.50
CA ASN A 31 13.45 -11.33 -3.31
C ASN A 31 12.70 -12.63 -3.67
N ASN A 32 11.60 -12.52 -4.43
CA ASN A 32 10.85 -13.68 -4.91
C ASN A 32 11.71 -14.60 -5.77
N LYS A 33 12.57 -14.02 -6.62
CA LYS A 33 13.50 -14.75 -7.47
C LYS A 33 14.49 -15.57 -6.64
N ALA A 34 15.11 -14.97 -5.63
CA ALA A 34 16.02 -15.65 -4.71
C ALA A 34 15.30 -16.74 -3.91
N GLN A 35 14.06 -16.50 -3.49
CA GLN A 35 13.27 -17.47 -2.74
C GLN A 35 12.92 -18.69 -3.59
N CYS A 36 12.51 -18.51 -4.85
CA CYS A 36 12.25 -19.62 -5.78
C CYS A 36 13.51 -20.41 -6.12
N ALA A 37 14.65 -19.73 -6.35
CA ALA A 37 15.93 -20.41 -6.55
C ALA A 37 16.36 -21.21 -5.32
N GLY A 38 16.14 -20.68 -4.10
CA GLY A 38 16.43 -21.36 -2.84
C GLY A 38 15.60 -22.62 -2.59
N PHE A 39 14.38 -22.69 -3.16
CA PHE A 39 13.57 -23.91 -3.17
C PHE A 39 13.99 -24.93 -4.24
N GLY A 40 14.99 -24.62 -5.07
CA GLY A 40 15.50 -25.51 -6.12
C GLY A 40 14.76 -25.40 -7.45
N PHE A 41 13.94 -24.36 -7.66
CA PHE A 41 13.36 -24.10 -8.97
C PHE A 41 14.42 -23.48 -9.89
N GLU A 42 14.57 -24.04 -11.10
CA GLU A 42 15.51 -23.54 -12.10
C GLU A 42 14.89 -22.38 -12.89
N GLU A 43 15.63 -21.28 -13.03
CA GLU A 43 15.16 -20.09 -13.76
C GLU A 43 14.82 -20.42 -15.23
N GLY A 44 13.74 -19.84 -15.73
CA GLY A 44 13.26 -20.08 -17.10
C GLY A 44 12.37 -21.31 -17.25
N THR A 45 12.10 -22.05 -16.17
CA THR A 45 11.14 -23.17 -16.16
C THR A 45 9.74 -22.74 -15.76
N ASP A 46 8.73 -23.51 -16.18
CA ASP A 46 7.34 -23.30 -15.78
C ASP A 46 7.14 -23.40 -14.26
N SER A 47 7.91 -24.26 -13.59
CA SER A 47 7.85 -24.42 -12.14
C SER A 47 8.38 -23.18 -11.42
N PHE A 48 9.41 -22.53 -11.95
CA PHE A 48 9.91 -21.25 -11.46
C PHE A 48 8.89 -20.13 -11.65
N ALA A 49 8.27 -20.03 -12.83
CA ALA A 49 7.21 -19.05 -13.10
C ALA A 49 6.02 -19.24 -12.14
N ASN A 50 5.62 -20.47 -11.87
CA ASN A 50 4.57 -20.79 -10.91
C ASN A 50 4.93 -20.39 -9.47
N CYS A 51 6.18 -20.62 -9.06
CA CYS A 51 6.68 -20.19 -7.75
C CYS A 51 6.62 -18.66 -7.61
N MET A 52 7.18 -17.94 -8.60
CA MET A 52 7.18 -16.48 -8.64
C MET A 52 5.76 -15.91 -8.57
N MET A 53 4.83 -16.47 -9.33
CA MET A 53 3.42 -16.09 -9.32
C MET A 53 2.78 -16.31 -7.94
N ARG A 54 3.01 -17.45 -7.29
CA ARG A 54 2.42 -17.71 -5.96
C ARG A 54 2.94 -16.75 -4.89
N LEU A 55 4.23 -16.42 -4.94
CA LEU A 55 4.84 -15.47 -4.02
C LEU A 55 4.33 -14.04 -4.26
N SER A 56 4.21 -13.62 -5.52
CA SER A 56 3.66 -12.30 -5.84
C SER A 56 2.21 -12.17 -5.38
N LEU A 57 1.40 -13.22 -5.52
CA LEU A 57 0.02 -13.23 -5.02
C LEU A 57 -0.07 -13.15 -3.50
N ARG A 58 0.82 -13.81 -2.75
CA ARG A 58 0.86 -13.70 -1.28
C ARG A 58 1.25 -12.31 -0.80
N GLN A 59 2.14 -11.65 -1.53
CA GLN A 59 2.64 -10.32 -1.18
C GLN A 59 1.71 -9.19 -1.64
N GLY A 60 0.95 -9.39 -2.71
CA GLY A 60 -0.07 -8.46 -3.19
C GLY A 60 -1.43 -8.62 -2.51
N GLY A 61 -1.63 -9.68 -1.72
CA GLY A 61 -2.78 -9.80 -0.84
C GLY A 61 -2.71 -8.76 0.29
N PRO A 62 -3.85 -8.29 0.83
CA PRO A 62 -3.84 -7.46 2.03
C PRO A 62 -3.00 -8.17 3.09
N GLN A 63 -1.91 -7.53 3.55
CA GLN A 63 -1.21 -8.00 4.73
C GLN A 63 -2.26 -8.15 5.85
N PRO A 64 -2.16 -9.17 6.71
CA PRO A 64 -2.99 -9.25 7.90
C PRO A 64 -2.58 -8.11 8.83
N VAL A 65 -3.12 -6.92 8.58
CA VAL A 65 -3.17 -5.83 9.54
C VAL A 65 -3.99 -6.38 10.70
N ASP A 66 -3.49 -6.23 11.92
CA ASP A 66 -4.23 -6.63 13.10
C ASP A 66 -5.62 -5.99 13.05
N ARG A 67 -6.67 -6.83 12.98
CA ARG A 67 -8.04 -6.37 12.72
C ARG A 67 -8.46 -5.34 13.77
N ASP A 68 -8.02 -5.50 15.01
CA ASP A 68 -8.38 -4.59 16.09
C ASP A 68 -7.75 -3.21 15.88
N THR A 69 -6.47 -3.15 15.46
CA THR A 69 -5.84 -1.88 15.06
C THR A 69 -6.52 -1.20 13.87
N LEU A 70 -7.03 -1.99 12.92
CA LEU A 70 -7.79 -1.47 11.77
C LEU A 70 -9.13 -0.87 12.21
N ILE A 71 -9.88 -1.60 13.05
CA ILE A 71 -11.16 -1.14 13.60
C ILE A 71 -10.97 0.14 14.41
N ASP A 72 -9.95 0.22 15.27
CA ASP A 72 -9.66 1.43 16.05
C ASP A 72 -9.33 2.63 15.15
N GLN A 73 -8.52 2.40 14.11
CA GLN A 73 -8.24 3.43 13.11
C GLN A 73 -9.51 3.88 12.38
N TYR A 74 -10.34 2.94 11.92
CA TYR A 74 -11.60 3.23 11.24
C TYR A 74 -12.60 3.95 12.15
N ARG A 75 -12.69 3.55 13.43
CA ARG A 75 -13.51 4.22 14.44
C ARG A 75 -13.13 5.69 14.54
N SER A 76 -11.84 5.99 14.70
CA SER A 76 -11.36 7.38 14.82
C SER A 76 -11.72 8.24 13.61
N ARG A 77 -11.54 7.71 12.38
CA ARG A 77 -11.87 8.41 11.13
C ARG A 77 -13.37 8.61 10.94
N SER A 78 -14.15 7.58 11.23
CA SER A 78 -15.62 7.61 11.10
C SER A 78 -16.23 8.60 12.09
N MET A 79 -15.66 8.68 13.30
CA MET A 79 -16.05 9.67 14.30
C MET A 79 -15.71 11.10 13.87
N ALA A 80 -14.50 11.32 13.33
CA ALA A 80 -14.05 12.64 12.89
C ALA A 80 -14.90 13.25 11.75
N ARG A 81 -15.65 12.40 11.02
CA ARG A 81 -16.52 12.81 9.90
C ARG A 81 -17.99 12.98 10.28
N ARG A 82 -18.35 12.75 11.55
CA ARG A 82 -19.74 12.83 11.99
C ARG A 82 -20.29 14.25 11.72
N GLY A 83 -21.39 14.32 10.96
CA GLY A 83 -22.02 15.59 10.57
C GLY A 83 -21.44 16.22 9.30
N ASP A 84 -20.52 15.53 8.61
CA ASP A 84 -20.09 15.90 7.26
C ASP A 84 -20.95 15.17 6.23
N ASP A 85 -21.85 15.92 5.59
CA ASP A 85 -22.80 15.40 4.60
C ASP A 85 -22.13 14.81 3.34
N ARG A 86 -20.83 15.03 3.14
CA ARG A 86 -20.07 14.40 2.05
C ARG A 86 -19.84 12.90 2.27
N TYR A 87 -19.97 12.43 3.51
CA TYR A 87 -19.74 11.04 3.88
C TYR A 87 -21.05 10.33 4.26
N PRO A 88 -21.35 9.16 3.69
CA PRO A 88 -22.51 8.37 4.11
C PRO A 88 -22.29 7.76 5.51
N ILE A 89 -23.38 7.35 6.17
CA ILE A 89 -23.29 6.59 7.42
C ILE A 89 -22.73 5.19 7.12
N CYS A 90 -21.75 4.75 7.92
CA CYS A 90 -21.19 3.41 7.81
C CYS A 90 -22.26 2.34 8.05
N SER A 91 -22.26 1.31 7.21
CA SER A 91 -23.20 0.19 7.28
C SER A 91 -22.57 -1.09 6.75
N ALA A 92 -23.26 -2.22 6.93
CA ALA A 92 -22.89 -3.50 6.34
C ALA A 92 -22.79 -3.50 4.80
N SER A 93 -23.38 -2.50 4.14
CA SER A 93 -23.34 -2.38 2.67
C SER A 93 -22.06 -1.73 2.16
N ASN A 94 -21.26 -1.11 3.03
CA ASN A 94 -19.97 -0.53 2.69
C ASN A 94 -18.90 -1.64 2.72
N MET A 95 -18.39 -2.05 1.55
CA MET A 95 -17.44 -3.17 1.42
C MET A 95 -16.17 -3.00 2.26
N ASP A 96 -15.72 -1.77 2.47
CA ASP A 96 -14.52 -1.46 3.25
C ASP A 96 -14.82 -1.14 4.74
N ALA A 97 -16.08 -1.22 5.17
CA ALA A 97 -16.46 -1.01 6.56
C ALA A 97 -16.41 -2.32 7.36
N GLU A 98 -16.05 -2.19 8.63
CA GLU A 98 -15.97 -3.29 9.59
C GLU A 98 -16.89 -3.01 10.77
N LEU A 99 -17.42 -4.07 11.39
CA LEU A 99 -18.24 -3.94 12.58
C LEU A 99 -17.35 -3.81 13.82
N ASP A 100 -17.40 -2.66 14.48
CA ASP A 100 -16.81 -2.50 15.79
C ASP A 100 -17.73 -3.14 16.85
N ILE A 101 -17.40 -4.36 17.25
CA ILE A 101 -18.18 -5.15 18.22
C ILE A 101 -18.28 -4.50 19.61
N SER A 102 -17.36 -3.60 19.97
CA SER A 102 -17.36 -2.95 21.29
C SER A 102 -18.40 -1.82 21.38
N THR A 103 -18.70 -1.17 20.25
CA THR A 103 -19.70 -0.09 20.16
C THR A 103 -20.98 -0.55 19.44
N GLY A 104 -20.95 -1.69 18.75
CA GLY A 104 -22.05 -2.18 17.92
C GLY A 104 -22.31 -1.34 16.67
N LYS A 105 -21.35 -0.47 16.28
CA LYS A 105 -21.48 0.43 15.13
C LYS A 105 -20.53 0.00 14.01
N TRP A 106 -20.93 0.24 12.76
CA TRP A 106 -20.04 0.07 11.60
C TRP A 106 -19.04 1.23 11.52
N VAL A 107 -17.81 0.94 11.15
CA VAL A 107 -16.71 1.92 11.00
C VAL A 107 -15.95 1.65 9.71
N GLY A 108 -15.49 2.69 9.01
CA GLY A 108 -14.83 2.50 7.72
C GLY A 108 -13.97 3.67 7.26
N PRO A 109 -13.23 3.49 6.16
CA PRO A 109 -12.30 4.49 5.66
C PRO A 109 -13.00 5.68 5.01
N ASP A 110 -14.23 5.53 4.50
CA ASP A 110 -14.93 6.55 3.69
C ASP A 110 -16.40 6.76 4.10
N CYS A 111 -16.69 6.59 5.39
CA CYS A 111 -18.01 6.81 5.96
C CYS A 111 -17.92 7.47 7.33
N GLN A 112 -19.06 7.94 7.84
CA GLN A 112 -19.20 8.49 9.20
C GLN A 112 -19.86 7.47 10.13
N MET A 113 -19.48 7.50 11.40
CA MET A 113 -20.09 6.62 12.41
C MET A 113 -21.52 7.06 12.68
N ALA A 114 -22.44 6.11 12.75
CA ALA A 114 -23.83 6.38 13.09
C ALA A 114 -23.94 7.13 14.44
N PRO A 115 -24.87 8.10 14.56
CA PRO A 115 -25.14 8.76 15.83
C PRO A 115 -25.63 7.76 16.89
N ASP A 116 -25.52 8.17 18.15
CA ASP A 116 -25.91 7.35 19.30
C ASP A 116 -27.42 7.10 19.36
#